data_AF-A0A395NS44-F1
#
_entry.id   AF-A0A395NS44-F1
#
_cell.length_a   1.000
_cell.length_b   1.000
_cell.length_c   1.000
_cell.angle_alpha   90.00
_cell.angle_beta   90.00
_cell.angle_gamma   90.00
#
_symmetry.space_group_name_H-M   'P 1'
#
loop_
_entity.id
_entity.type
_entity.pdbx_description
1 polymer ?
#
loop_
_entity_poly.entity_id
_entity_poly.type
_entity_poly.pdbx_seq_one_letter_code
_entity_poly.pdbx_strand_id
1 'polypeptide(L)'
;MRAIQDIEEHIIEIPQSIQDLRSVVSNRCNRLIQRVKTMAENPTSELDPSLSPSQRDSYCADFFLLNKVHHHTALLEMYQRVLDKPQTDCDVQVEVESGLRCLKHLALTKGSTPGVAALHSIFIIGCSATTAENRSFVMDWLENMRLLYCMGNVPTAKLFLFELWQRNDALKAVGSHIQWDKFMLEKNMDLSLY
;
A
#
# COMPACT_ATOMS: atom_id res chain seq x y z
N MET A 1 -32.41 34.99 -17.88
CA MET A 1 -31.11 34.47 -17.41
C MET A 1 -31.11 34.43 -15.86
N ARG A 2 -32.07 33.73 -15.23
CA ARG A 2 -32.19 33.60 -13.75
C ARG A 2 -32.07 32.13 -13.29
N ALA A 3 -32.46 31.18 -14.14
CA ALA A 3 -32.41 29.75 -13.82
C ALA A 3 -31.00 29.14 -13.69
N ILE A 4 -29.93 29.84 -14.13
CA ILE A 4 -28.54 29.37 -13.98
C ILE A 4 -27.95 29.87 -12.64
N GLN A 5 -28.34 31.05 -12.16
CA GLN A 5 -27.94 31.56 -10.84
C GLN A 5 -28.60 30.78 -9.69
N ASP A 6 -29.85 30.35 -9.86
CA ASP A 6 -30.54 29.53 -8.84
C ASP A 6 -29.94 28.11 -8.71
N ILE A 7 -29.23 27.62 -9.73
CA ILE A 7 -28.52 26.32 -9.68
C ILE A 7 -27.14 26.46 -9.02
N GLU A 8 -26.51 27.63 -9.15
CA GLU A 8 -25.22 27.94 -8.49
C GLU A 8 -25.38 28.28 -6.99
N GLU A 9 -26.56 28.71 -6.53
CA GLU A 9 -26.86 28.89 -5.10
C GLU A 9 -27.23 27.58 -4.38
N HIS A 10 -27.46 26.49 -5.11
CA HIS A 10 -27.61 25.14 -4.55
C HIS A 10 -26.31 24.32 -4.64
N ILE A 11 -25.16 25.01 -4.48
CA ILE A 11 -23.91 24.34 -4.08
C ILE A 11 -24.23 23.55 -2.81
N ILE A 12 -24.20 22.24 -2.98
CA ILE A 12 -24.57 21.21 -2.02
C ILE A 12 -23.79 21.48 -0.73
N GLU A 13 -24.44 22.11 0.25
CA GLU A 13 -23.97 22.06 1.62
C GLU A 13 -23.85 20.59 1.99
N ILE A 14 -22.62 20.13 2.23
CA ILE A 14 -22.39 18.75 2.66
C ILE A 14 -23.17 18.58 3.96
N PRO A 15 -24.19 17.70 4.00
CA PRO A 15 -25.05 17.54 5.16
C PRO A 15 -24.20 17.33 6.42
N GLN A 16 -24.59 17.96 7.53
CA GLN A 16 -23.88 17.86 8.81
C GLN A 16 -23.60 16.39 9.20
N SER A 17 -24.55 15.49 8.89
CA SER A 17 -24.39 14.05 9.09
C SER A 17 -23.21 13.42 8.33
N ILE A 18 -22.89 13.92 7.12
CA ILE A 18 -21.71 13.49 6.36
C ILE A 18 -20.43 14.03 7.00
N GLN A 19 -20.46 15.27 7.51
CA GLN A 19 -19.32 15.85 8.22
C GLN A 19 -19.03 15.10 9.52
N ASP A 20 -20.08 14.78 10.29
CA ASP A 20 -19.98 14.00 11.52
C ASP A 20 -19.44 12.60 11.23
N LEU A 21 -19.94 11.94 10.18
CA LEU A 21 -19.44 10.64 9.75
C LEU A 21 -17.96 10.69 9.37
N ARG A 22 -17.55 11.67 8.56
CA ARG A 22 -16.13 11.89 8.20
C ARG A 22 -15.27 12.08 9.44
N SER A 23 -15.71 12.90 10.40
CA SER A 23 -15.01 13.12 11.65
C SER A 23 -14.84 11.81 12.45
N VAL A 24 -15.90 11.02 12.57
CA VAL A 24 -15.85 9.71 13.27
C VAL A 24 -14.90 8.74 12.57
N VAL A 25 -14.95 8.64 11.24
CA VAL A 25 -14.07 7.77 10.45
C VAL A 25 -12.62 8.20 10.58
N SER A 26 -12.30 9.49 10.41
CA SER A 26 -10.95 10.03 10.56
C SER A 26 -10.41 9.79 11.97
N ASN A 27 -11.21 10.01 13.01
CA ASN A 27 -10.80 9.76 14.39
C ASN A 27 -10.53 8.27 14.67
N ARG A 28 -11.34 7.37 14.10
CA ARG A 28 -11.10 5.92 14.18
C ARG A 28 -9.84 5.52 13.44
N CYS A 29 -9.63 6.05 12.23
CA CYS A 29 -8.45 5.81 11.41
C CYS A 29 -7.18 6.28 12.14
N ASN A 30 -7.17 7.50 12.68
CA ASN A 30 -6.04 8.01 13.45
C ASN A 30 -5.69 7.13 14.65
N ARG A 31 -6.69 6.65 15.40
CA ARG A 31 -6.45 5.69 16.51
C ARG A 31 -5.85 4.38 16.01
N LEU A 32 -6.30 3.88 14.87
CA LEU A 32 -5.79 2.64 14.28
C LEU A 32 -4.35 2.83 13.78
N ILE A 33 -4.06 3.94 13.10
CA ILE A 33 -2.71 4.34 12.67
C ILE A 33 -1.76 4.36 13.88
N GLN A 34 -2.15 5.01 14.98
CA GLN A 34 -1.31 5.04 16.18
C GLN A 34 -1.05 3.64 16.74
N ARG A 35 -2.06 2.76 16.78
CA ARG A 35 -1.87 1.38 17.22
C ARG A 35 -0.91 0.61 16.32
N VAL A 36 -1.07 0.71 15.00
CA VAL A 36 -0.18 0.02 14.05
C VAL A 36 1.25 0.56 14.15
N LYS A 37 1.43 1.87 14.32
CA LYS A 37 2.76 2.46 14.57
C LYS A 37 3.39 1.90 15.84
N THR A 38 2.63 1.84 16.95
CA THR A 38 3.11 1.21 18.19
C THR A 38 3.49 -0.26 17.99
N MET A 39 2.74 -1.02 17.20
CA MET A 39 3.06 -2.42 16.87
C MET A 39 4.30 -2.55 15.98
N ALA A 40 4.53 -1.60 15.07
CA ALA A 40 5.73 -1.56 14.24
C ALA A 40 6.99 -1.20 15.06
N GLU A 41 6.86 -0.31 16.03
CA GLU A 41 7.91 0.09 16.97
C GLU A 41 8.21 -0.99 18.02
N ASN A 42 7.18 -1.75 18.43
CA ASN A 42 7.28 -2.84 19.40
C ASN A 42 6.90 -4.17 18.73
N PRO A 43 7.72 -4.67 17.78
CA PRO A 43 7.40 -5.86 17.03
C PRO A 43 7.38 -7.09 17.95
N THR A 44 6.53 -8.06 17.61
CA THR A 44 6.52 -9.38 18.25
C THR A 44 7.91 -10.00 18.15
N SER A 45 8.43 -10.50 19.28
CA SER A 45 9.75 -11.13 19.38
C SER A 45 9.72 -12.65 19.30
N GLU A 46 8.52 -13.23 19.25
CA GLU A 46 8.30 -14.67 19.32
C GLU A 46 7.48 -15.13 18.13
N LEU A 47 7.91 -16.22 17.51
CA LEU A 47 7.15 -16.93 16.50
C LEU A 47 6.23 -17.97 17.17
N ASP A 48 5.23 -18.42 16.43
CA ASP A 48 4.30 -19.44 16.91
C ASP A 48 5.06 -20.67 17.45
N PRO A 49 4.78 -21.11 18.69
CA PRO A 49 5.48 -22.24 19.32
C PRO A 49 5.29 -23.56 18.57
N SER A 50 4.24 -23.69 17.75
CA SER A 50 3.96 -24.87 16.91
C SER A 50 4.89 -25.00 15.70
N LEU A 51 5.64 -23.95 15.33
CA LEU A 51 6.65 -24.05 14.29
C LEU A 51 7.82 -24.94 14.72
N SER A 52 8.29 -25.77 13.80
CA SER A 52 9.46 -26.62 14.07
C SER A 52 10.70 -25.76 14.38
N PRO A 53 11.59 -26.19 15.28
CA PRO A 53 12.83 -25.46 15.59
C PRO A 53 13.65 -25.12 14.35
N SER A 54 13.75 -26.06 13.39
CA SER A 54 14.45 -25.84 12.11
C SER A 54 13.86 -24.71 11.26
N GLN A 55 12.52 -24.56 11.25
CA GLN A 55 11.87 -23.47 10.51
C GLN A 55 12.02 -22.13 11.23
N ARG A 56 11.95 -22.14 12.57
CA ARG A 56 12.21 -20.93 13.36
C ARG A 56 13.63 -20.45 13.11
N ASP A 57 14.64 -21.30 13.29
CA ASP A 57 16.03 -20.90 13.15
C ASP A 57 16.39 -20.44 11.72
N SER A 58 15.78 -21.07 10.71
CA SER A 58 16.07 -20.75 9.30
C SER A 58 15.40 -19.47 8.79
N TYR A 59 14.21 -19.12 9.29
CA TYR A 59 13.39 -18.03 8.73
C TYR A 59 12.94 -16.97 9.75
N CYS A 60 13.43 -17.04 10.99
CA CYS A 60 13.00 -16.13 12.06
C CYS A 60 13.06 -14.65 11.65
N ALA A 61 14.22 -14.25 11.12
CA ALA A 61 14.46 -12.88 10.71
C ALA A 61 13.52 -12.45 9.57
N ASP A 62 13.28 -13.34 8.60
CA ASP A 62 12.40 -13.07 7.46
C ASP A 62 10.93 -12.94 7.88
N PHE A 63 10.44 -13.75 8.82
CA PHE A 63 9.09 -13.60 9.36
C PHE A 63 8.91 -12.25 10.06
N PHE A 64 9.90 -11.80 10.85
CA PHE A 64 9.81 -10.50 11.51
C PHE A 64 9.91 -9.33 10.52
N LEU A 65 10.75 -9.44 9.49
CA LEU A 65 10.83 -8.45 8.42
C LEU A 65 9.50 -8.38 7.66
N LEU A 66 8.92 -9.51 7.29
CA LEU A 66 7.62 -9.57 6.63
C LEU A 66 6.51 -8.96 7.48
N ASN A 67 6.50 -9.24 8.79
CA ASN A 67 5.54 -8.62 9.71
C ASN A 67 5.65 -7.09 9.70
N LYS A 68 6.88 -6.55 9.72
CA LYS A 68 7.10 -5.08 9.58
C LYS A 68 6.58 -4.55 8.24
N VAL A 69 6.86 -5.27 7.15
CA VAL A 69 6.35 -4.91 5.82
C VAL A 69 4.82 -4.86 5.80
N HIS A 70 4.13 -5.79 6.46
CA HIS A 70 2.67 -5.77 6.59
C HIS A 70 2.17 -4.58 7.41
N HIS A 71 2.86 -4.18 8.48
CA HIS A 71 2.50 -2.95 9.21
C HIS A 71 2.61 -1.70 8.33
N HIS A 72 3.70 -1.55 7.57
CA HIS A 72 3.85 -0.43 6.63
C HIS A 72 2.78 -0.46 5.53
N THR A 73 2.44 -1.65 5.04
CA THR A 73 1.37 -1.84 4.05
C THR A 73 0.02 -1.35 4.60
N ALA A 74 -0.34 -1.76 5.82
CA ALA A 74 -1.58 -1.35 6.46
C ALA A 74 -1.63 0.17 6.68
N LEU A 75 -0.51 0.79 7.05
CA LEU A 75 -0.42 2.26 7.18
C LEU A 75 -0.66 2.97 5.85
N LEU A 76 -0.05 2.48 4.75
CA LEU A 76 -0.26 3.03 3.41
C LEU A 76 -1.73 2.96 2.98
N GLU A 77 -2.37 1.82 3.18
CA GLU A 77 -3.79 1.66 2.85
C GLU A 77 -4.67 2.62 3.68
N MET A 78 -4.39 2.80 4.97
CA MET A 78 -5.12 3.76 5.80
C MET A 78 -4.89 5.20 5.31
N TYR A 79 -3.64 5.58 5.04
CA TYR A 79 -3.32 6.92 4.58
C TYR A 79 -3.99 7.25 3.24
N GLN A 80 -3.93 6.33 2.27
CA GLN A 80 -4.37 6.63 0.91
C GLN A 80 -5.84 6.32 0.67
N ARG A 81 -6.37 5.21 1.20
CA ARG A 81 -7.76 4.81 0.94
C ARG A 81 -8.75 5.45 1.90
N VAL A 82 -8.36 5.61 3.18
CA VAL A 82 -9.27 6.11 4.22
C VAL A 82 -9.12 7.62 4.39
N LEU A 83 -7.88 8.12 4.41
CA LEU A 83 -7.59 9.54 4.61
C LEU A 83 -7.38 10.32 3.29
N ASP A 84 -7.50 9.65 2.14
CA ASP A 84 -7.32 10.21 0.79
C ASP A 84 -6.01 11.00 0.61
N LYS A 85 -4.95 10.60 1.34
CA LYS A 85 -3.65 11.25 1.21
C LYS A 85 -3.05 10.96 -0.16
N PRO A 86 -2.46 11.96 -0.84
CA PRO A 86 -1.76 11.72 -2.10
C PRO A 86 -0.54 10.84 -1.87
N GLN A 87 -0.12 10.11 -2.90
CA GLN A 87 1.11 9.33 -2.86
C GLN A 87 2.35 10.18 -2.50
N THR A 88 2.36 11.48 -2.79
CA THR A 88 3.46 12.40 -2.47
C THR A 88 3.43 12.93 -1.03
N ASP A 89 2.42 12.57 -0.23
CA ASP A 89 2.35 12.96 1.18
C ASP A 89 3.57 12.43 1.96
N CYS A 90 4.07 13.23 2.90
CA CYS A 90 5.28 12.89 3.65
C CYS A 90 5.09 11.60 4.46
N ASP A 91 3.95 11.41 5.13
CA ASP A 91 3.70 10.20 5.90
C ASP A 91 3.66 8.98 4.98
N VAL A 92 3.05 9.11 3.80
CA VAL A 92 3.00 8.04 2.81
C VAL A 92 4.41 7.66 2.35
N GLN A 93 5.25 8.63 1.99
CA GLN A 93 6.60 8.35 1.52
C GLN A 93 7.51 7.78 2.63
N VAL A 94 7.34 8.18 3.89
CA VAL A 94 8.04 7.57 5.02
C VAL A 94 7.76 6.07 5.14
N GLU A 95 6.49 5.68 4.99
CA GLU A 95 6.10 4.26 5.04
C GLU A 95 6.57 3.49 3.79
N VAL A 96 6.56 4.11 2.60
CA VAL A 96 7.15 3.52 1.38
C VAL A 96 8.63 3.20 1.59
N GLU A 97 9.42 4.18 2.02
CA GLU A 97 10.87 3.99 2.22
C GLU A 97 11.16 2.94 3.30
N SER A 98 10.38 2.93 4.38
CA SER A 98 10.55 1.97 5.48
C SER A 98 10.16 0.54 5.06
N GLY A 99 9.07 0.40 4.32
CA GLY A 99 8.64 -0.88 3.74
C GLY A 99 9.64 -1.44 2.73
N LEU A 100 10.11 -0.60 1.80
CA LEU A 100 11.15 -0.98 0.83
C LEU A 100 12.46 -1.34 1.50
N ARG A 101 12.86 -0.64 2.57
CA ARG A 101 14.04 -1.01 3.36
C ARG A 101 13.87 -2.39 3.98
N CYS A 102 12.72 -2.73 4.54
CA CYS A 102 12.47 -4.07 5.08
C CYS A 102 12.53 -5.14 3.98
N LEU A 103 11.90 -4.88 2.83
CA LEU A 103 11.93 -5.77 1.67
C LEU A 103 13.37 -5.99 1.17
N LYS A 104 14.20 -4.94 1.05
CA LYS A 104 15.62 -5.06 0.66
C LYS A 104 16.41 -6.07 1.51
N HIS A 105 16.02 -6.30 2.76
CA HIS A 105 16.67 -7.26 3.67
C HIS A 105 15.96 -8.62 3.74
N LEU A 106 14.76 -8.75 3.17
CA LEU A 106 14.00 -9.99 3.17
C LEU A 106 14.59 -10.96 2.14
N ALA A 107 14.84 -12.21 2.53
CA ALA A 107 15.36 -13.17 1.56
C ALA A 107 14.24 -13.75 0.68
N LEU A 108 14.39 -13.63 -0.65
CA LEU A 108 13.59 -14.39 -1.61
C LEU A 108 14.38 -15.64 -2.04
N THR A 109 13.96 -16.81 -1.57
CA THR A 109 14.60 -18.09 -1.91
C THR A 109 13.57 -19.08 -2.45
N LYS A 110 14.03 -20.07 -3.22
CA LYS A 110 13.13 -21.10 -3.79
C LYS A 110 12.47 -21.92 -2.67
N GLY A 111 11.18 -22.21 -2.85
CA GLY A 111 10.40 -23.01 -1.90
C GLY A 111 9.48 -22.16 -1.01
N SER A 112 8.93 -22.79 0.02
CA SER A 112 7.98 -22.15 0.94
C SER A 112 8.71 -21.28 1.96
N THR A 113 8.94 -20.02 1.61
CA THR A 113 9.59 -19.03 2.47
C THR A 113 8.63 -17.88 2.80
N PRO A 114 8.86 -17.10 3.86
CA PRO A 114 7.99 -15.97 4.21
C PRO A 114 7.80 -14.99 3.05
N GLY A 115 8.83 -14.81 2.21
CA GLY A 115 8.78 -13.91 1.05
C GLY A 115 7.66 -14.21 0.05
N VAL A 116 7.10 -15.41 0.03
CA VAL A 116 5.93 -15.74 -0.83
C VAL A 116 4.70 -14.91 -0.47
N ALA A 117 4.55 -14.51 0.79
CA ALA A 117 3.40 -13.73 1.26
C ALA A 117 3.59 -12.21 1.11
N ALA A 118 4.70 -11.77 0.49
CA ALA A 118 5.00 -10.35 0.33
C ALA A 118 4.31 -9.68 -0.86
N LEU A 119 3.57 -10.43 -1.70
CA LEU A 119 3.05 -9.93 -2.99
C LEU A 119 2.16 -8.71 -2.81
N HIS A 120 1.16 -8.83 -1.95
CA HIS A 120 0.24 -7.75 -1.62
C HIS A 120 1.00 -6.51 -1.15
N SER A 121 1.96 -6.72 -0.25
CA SER A 121 2.75 -5.64 0.32
C SER A 121 3.62 -4.93 -0.70
N ILE A 122 4.37 -5.64 -1.55
CA ILE A 122 5.18 -5.00 -2.60
C ILE A 122 4.29 -4.27 -3.60
N PHE A 123 3.10 -4.81 -3.90
CA PHE A 123 2.13 -4.16 -4.79
C PHE A 123 1.63 -2.83 -4.20
N ILE A 124 1.13 -2.83 -2.97
CA ILE A 124 0.64 -1.62 -2.30
C ILE A 124 1.76 -0.58 -2.13
N ILE A 125 2.96 -1.00 -1.72
CA ILE A 125 4.12 -0.09 -1.65
C ILE A 125 4.45 0.46 -3.04
N GLY A 126 4.38 -0.36 -4.08
CA GLY A 126 4.56 0.02 -5.48
C GLY A 126 3.57 1.06 -5.96
N CYS A 127 2.29 0.96 -5.57
CA CYS A 127 1.26 1.96 -5.89
C CYS A 127 1.63 3.37 -5.40
N SER A 128 2.50 3.46 -4.40
CA SER A 128 2.91 4.70 -3.74
C SER A 128 4.36 5.09 -4.05
N ALA A 129 5.07 4.32 -4.87
CA ALA A 129 6.44 4.60 -5.26
C ALA A 129 6.51 5.79 -6.24
N THR A 130 7.17 6.87 -5.82
CA THR A 130 7.27 8.11 -6.62
C THR A 130 8.60 8.30 -7.33
N THR A 131 9.68 7.66 -6.85
CA THR A 131 11.03 7.78 -7.41
C THR A 131 11.30 6.67 -8.42
N ALA A 132 12.15 6.94 -9.41
CA ALA A 132 12.56 5.93 -10.39
C ALA A 132 13.27 4.73 -9.73
N GLU A 133 14.07 4.99 -8.69
CA GLU A 133 14.76 3.94 -7.92
C GLU A 133 13.75 2.99 -7.25
N ASN A 134 12.78 3.54 -6.52
CA ASN A 134 11.78 2.73 -5.83
C ASN A 134 10.92 1.93 -6.81
N ARG A 135 10.54 2.55 -7.93
CA ARG A 135 9.79 1.90 -9.00
C ARG A 135 10.59 0.75 -9.65
N SER A 136 11.87 0.96 -9.93
CA SER A 136 12.76 -0.10 -10.45
C SER A 136 12.86 -1.26 -9.47
N PHE A 137 13.12 -0.96 -8.19
CA PHE A 137 13.20 -1.98 -7.15
C PHE A 137 11.91 -2.81 -7.07
N VAL A 138 10.74 -2.16 -7.10
CA VAL A 138 9.44 -2.85 -7.08
C VAL A 138 9.27 -3.78 -8.28
N MET A 139 9.64 -3.33 -9.48
CA MET A 139 9.54 -4.14 -10.69
C MET A 139 10.46 -5.37 -10.67
N ASP A 140 11.68 -5.19 -10.16
CA ASP A 140 12.65 -6.27 -10.00
C ASP A 140 12.21 -7.26 -8.92
N TRP A 141 11.67 -6.76 -7.80
CA TRP A 141 11.14 -7.58 -6.73
C TRP A 141 9.97 -8.45 -7.19
N LEU A 142 9.01 -7.85 -7.88
CA LEU A 142 7.89 -8.57 -8.50
C LEU A 142 8.39 -9.63 -9.48
N GLU A 143 9.37 -9.29 -10.33
CA GLU A 143 9.95 -10.24 -11.27
C GLU A 143 10.59 -11.44 -10.55
N ASN A 144 11.32 -11.20 -9.46
CA ASN A 144 11.89 -12.26 -8.64
C ASN A 144 10.79 -13.17 -8.04
N MET A 145 9.69 -12.59 -7.55
CA MET A 145 8.55 -13.38 -7.07
C MET A 145 7.92 -14.24 -8.18
N ARG A 146 7.79 -13.71 -9.39
CA ARG A 146 7.31 -14.48 -10.56
C ARG A 146 8.21 -15.68 -10.86
N LEU A 147 9.52 -15.46 -10.88
CA LEU A 147 10.51 -16.48 -11.24
C LEU A 147 10.68 -17.55 -10.16
N LEU A 148 10.62 -17.16 -8.88
CA LEU A 148 10.85 -18.05 -7.75
C LEU A 148 9.59 -18.81 -7.32
N TYR A 149 8.42 -18.18 -7.42
CA TYR A 149 7.16 -18.71 -6.88
C TYR A 149 6.10 -18.98 -7.94
N CYS A 150 6.40 -18.76 -9.22
CA CYS A 150 5.48 -18.98 -10.34
C CYS A 150 4.14 -18.23 -10.19
N MET A 151 4.16 -17.06 -9.56
CA MET A 151 2.96 -16.25 -9.31
C MET A 151 2.42 -15.64 -10.60
N GLY A 152 1.30 -16.20 -11.09
CA GLY A 152 0.66 -15.82 -12.36
C GLY A 152 0.01 -14.45 -12.38
N ASN A 153 -0.23 -13.85 -11.21
CA ASN A 153 -0.77 -12.49 -11.04
C ASN A 153 0.30 -11.39 -11.13
N VAL A 154 1.59 -11.72 -11.00
CA VAL A 154 2.68 -10.73 -11.09
C VAL A 154 2.66 -9.92 -12.41
N PRO A 155 2.50 -10.51 -13.61
CA PRO A 155 2.46 -9.73 -14.85
C PRO A 155 1.37 -8.65 -14.83
N THR A 156 0.18 -8.97 -14.30
CA THR A 156 -0.92 -8.00 -14.20
C THR A 156 -0.61 -6.91 -13.17
N ALA A 157 -0.01 -7.26 -12.02
CA ALA A 157 0.44 -6.29 -11.03
C ALA A 157 1.46 -5.31 -11.62
N LYS A 158 2.46 -5.81 -12.35
CA LYS A 158 3.47 -4.97 -13.02
C LYS A 158 2.84 -4.04 -14.05
N LEU A 159 1.94 -4.55 -14.89
CA LEU A 159 1.24 -3.72 -15.88
C LEU A 159 0.44 -2.60 -15.21
N PHE A 160 -0.32 -2.93 -14.16
CA PHE A 160 -1.09 -1.95 -13.41
C PHE A 160 -0.21 -0.84 -12.83
N LEU A 161 0.88 -1.20 -12.15
CA LEU A 161 1.80 -0.24 -11.55
C LEU A 161 2.41 0.68 -12.60
N PHE A 162 2.83 0.12 -13.74
CA PHE A 162 3.39 0.90 -14.83
C PHE A 162 2.39 1.94 -15.37
N GLU A 163 1.15 1.53 -15.63
CA GLU A 163 0.10 2.43 -16.12
C GLU A 163 -0.27 3.51 -15.08
N LEU A 164 -0.36 3.12 -13.80
CA LEU A 164 -0.61 4.05 -12.69
C LEU A 164 0.48 5.12 -12.62
N TRP A 165 1.74 4.72 -12.68
CA TRP A 165 2.88 5.63 -12.64
C TRP A 165 2.89 6.57 -13.84
N GLN A 166 2.68 6.07 -15.05
CA GLN A 166 2.59 6.91 -16.25
C GLN A 166 1.48 7.95 -16.15
N ARG A 167 0.29 7.53 -15.69
CA ARG A 167 -0.85 8.44 -15.52
C ARG A 167 -0.57 9.50 -14.47
N ASN A 168 0.01 9.11 -13.33
CA ASN A 168 0.36 10.05 -12.28
C ASN A 168 1.50 11.00 -12.65
N ASP A 169 2.48 10.54 -13.44
CA ASP A 169 3.56 11.40 -13.94
C ASP A 169 2.99 12.45 -14.92
N ALA A 170 2.02 12.08 -15.76
CA ALA A 170 1.32 13.02 -16.64
C ALA A 170 0.45 14.02 -15.85
N LEU A 171 -0.29 13.56 -14.85
CA LEU A 171 -1.15 14.41 -14.00
C LEU A 171 -0.34 15.35 -13.10
N LYS A 172 0.88 14.96 -12.71
CA LYS A 172 1.79 15.81 -11.93
C LYS A 172 2.07 17.14 -12.60
N ALA A 173 2.12 17.18 -13.94
CA ALA A 173 2.35 18.42 -14.69
C ALA A 173 1.23 19.47 -14.49
N VAL A 174 0.02 19.03 -14.10
CA VAL A 174 -1.14 19.88 -13.83
C VAL A 174 -1.51 19.94 -12.34
N GLY A 175 -0.62 19.46 -11.46
CA GLY A 175 -0.84 19.48 -10.01
C GLY A 175 -1.94 18.51 -9.54
N SER A 176 -2.21 17.45 -10.29
CA SER A 176 -3.23 16.45 -9.99
C SER A 176 -2.62 15.06 -9.81
N HIS A 177 -3.40 14.11 -9.28
CA HIS A 177 -3.06 12.70 -9.17
C HIS A 177 -4.33 11.85 -9.18
N ILE A 178 -4.18 10.56 -9.51
CA ILE A 178 -5.20 9.54 -9.28
C ILE A 178 -4.76 8.62 -8.14
N GLN A 179 -5.68 8.36 -7.21
CA GLN A 179 -5.47 7.34 -6.19
C GLN A 179 -5.53 5.94 -6.82
N TRP A 180 -4.66 5.05 -6.36
CA TRP A 180 -4.54 3.72 -6.94
C TRP A 180 -5.84 2.90 -6.82
N ASP A 181 -6.63 3.11 -5.77
CA ASP A 181 -7.89 2.39 -5.53
C ASP A 181 -8.97 2.82 -6.52
N LYS A 182 -9.05 4.13 -6.80
CA LYS A 182 -9.89 4.69 -7.87
C LYS A 182 -9.46 4.15 -9.23
N PHE A 183 -8.14 4.10 -9.49
CA PHE A 183 -7.62 3.54 -10.74
C PHE A 183 -7.89 2.03 -10.89
N MET A 184 -7.84 1.26 -9.80
CA MET A 184 -8.23 -0.16 -9.83
C MET A 184 -9.71 -0.35 -10.18
N LEU A 185 -10.59 0.48 -9.62
CA LEU A 185 -12.02 0.46 -9.98
C LEU A 185 -12.21 0.76 -11.48
N GLU A 186 -11.51 1.75 -12.03
CA GLU A 186 -11.54 2.05 -13.47
C GLU A 186 -11.07 0.86 -14.34
N LYS A 187 -10.10 0.08 -13.84
CA LYS A 187 -9.55 -1.10 -14.53
C LYS A 187 -10.35 -2.38 -14.28
N ASN A 188 -11.43 -2.34 -13.50
CA ASN A 188 -12.18 -3.52 -13.04
C ASN A 188 -11.26 -4.58 -12.39
N MET A 189 -10.26 -4.13 -11.64
CA MET A 189 -9.34 -5.01 -10.92
C MET A 189 -9.80 -5.24 -9.49
N ASP A 190 -9.60 -6.47 -9.00
CA ASP A 190 -9.86 -6.85 -7.61
C ASP A 190 -8.55 -6.95 -6.83
N LEU A 191 -8.49 -6.26 -5.69
CA LEU A 191 -7.39 -6.31 -4.71
C LEU A 191 -7.17 -7.71 -4.13
N SER A 192 -8.22 -8.54 -4.04
CA SER A 192 -8.11 -9.89 -3.49
C SER A 192 -7.16 -10.79 -4.30
N LEU A 193 -6.82 -10.37 -5.52
CA LEU A 193 -5.96 -11.09 -6.45
C LEU A 193 -4.47 -10.77 -6.28
N TYR A 194 -4.07 -9.89 -5.35
CA TYR A 194 -2.69 -9.41 -5.17
C TYR A 194 -2.30 -9.34 -3.71
#